data_AF-A0A6L3X1D4-F1
#
_entry.id   AF-A0A6L3X1D4-F1
#
_cell.length_a   1.000
_cell.length_b   1.000
_cell.length_c   1.000
_cell.angle_alpha   90.00
_cell.angle_beta   90.00
_cell.angle_gamma   90.00
#
_symmetry.space_group_name_H-M   'P 1'
#
loop_
_entity.id
_entity.type
_entity.pdbx_description
1 polymer ?
#
loop_
_entity_poly.entity_id
_entity_poly.type
_entity_poly.pdbx_seq_one_letter_code
_entity_poly.pdbx_strand_id
1 'polypeptide(L)'
;MKNMKLEWKRGDWAAYFGLMTNNLTNLLTMMGLLIFVVGIPKEIVYGRIAPAFGLAVLVASLCYTWFGLQMARATGRTDVTALPSGPSAPSIFTVTFLVLMPV
;
A
#
# COMPACT_ATOMS: atom_id res chain seq x y z
N MET A 1 -10.06 -26.96 14.67
CA MET A 1 -10.68 -25.73 14.12
C MET A 1 -11.11 -24.73 15.22
N LYS A 2 -10.30 -24.41 16.26
CA LYS A 2 -10.81 -23.55 17.35
C LYS A 2 -9.95 -22.37 17.82
N ASN A 3 -8.65 -22.28 17.55
CA ASN A 3 -7.81 -21.23 18.16
C ASN A 3 -6.78 -20.63 17.19
N MET A 4 -7.21 -19.99 16.10
CA MET A 4 -6.28 -19.10 15.38
C MET A 4 -6.24 -17.78 16.15
N LYS A 5 -5.37 -17.70 17.16
CA LYS A 5 -5.17 -16.47 17.91
C LYS A 5 -4.36 -15.52 17.04
N LEU A 6 -4.96 -14.42 16.57
CA LEU A 6 -4.21 -13.27 16.11
C LEU A 6 -3.52 -12.65 17.33
N GLU A 7 -2.28 -13.06 17.58
CA GLU A 7 -1.43 -12.46 18.60
C GLU A 7 -0.45 -11.51 17.93
N TRP A 8 -0.53 -10.22 18.28
CA TRP A 8 0.39 -9.20 17.79
C TRP A 8 1.78 -9.48 18.36
N LYS A 9 2.74 -9.83 17.50
CA LYS A 9 4.13 -10.05 17.90
C LYS A 9 4.89 -8.72 17.92
N ARG A 10 5.99 -8.67 18.66
CA ARG A 10 6.86 -7.47 18.69
C ARG A 10 7.35 -7.05 17.30
N GLY A 11 7.56 -8.01 16.39
CA GLY A 11 7.95 -7.75 14.99
C GLY A 11 6.86 -7.04 14.16
N ASP A 12 5.59 -7.18 14.52
CA ASP A 12 4.48 -6.61 13.76
C ASP A 12 4.43 -5.08 13.89
N TRP A 13 4.92 -4.52 15.01
CA TRP A 13 5.11 -3.09 15.16
C TRP A 13 6.17 -2.54 14.20
N ALA A 14 7.31 -3.24 14.08
CA ALA A 14 8.36 -2.85 13.14
C ALA A 14 7.85 -2.95 11.69
N ALA A 15 7.10 -4.02 11.37
CA ALA A 15 6.48 -4.19 10.06
C ALA A 15 5.45 -3.08 9.75
N TYR A 16 4.62 -2.71 10.73
CA TYR A 16 3.64 -1.64 10.59
C TYR A 16 4.31 -0.29 10.29
N PHE A 17 5.28 0.13 11.11
CA PHE A 17 5.98 1.39 10.90
C PHE A 17 6.81 1.40 9.61
N GLY A 18 7.43 0.28 9.24
CA GLY A 18 8.13 0.13 7.98
C GLY A 18 7.19 0.29 6.78
N LEU A 19 6.04 -0.39 6.80
CA LEU A 19 5.04 -0.30 5.74
C LEU A 19 4.42 1.10 5.66
N MET A 20 4.11 1.70 6.81
CA MET A 20 3.57 3.05 6.89
C MET A 20 4.53 4.07 6.29
N THR A 21 5.81 4.01 6.68
CA THR A 21 6.84 4.92 6.17
C THR A 21 7.01 4.74 4.67
N ASN A 22 7.09 3.50 4.18
CA ASN A 22 7.19 3.20 2.74
C ASN A 22 6.00 3.77 1.95
N ASN A 23 4.78 3.53 2.40
CA ASN A 23 3.58 4.01 1.71
C ASN A 23 3.46 5.53 1.76
N LEU A 24 3.87 6.16 2.87
CA LEU A 24 3.89 7.62 2.98
C LEU A 24 4.93 8.23 2.04
N THR A 25 6.15 7.68 1.98
CA THR A 25 7.19 8.13 1.05
C THR A 25 6.73 8.00 -0.40
N ASN A 26 6.09 6.88 -0.75
CA ASN A 26 5.58 6.66 -2.11
C ASN A 26 4.43 7.62 -2.45
N LEU A 27 3.52 7.88 -1.51
CA LEU A 27 2.47 8.88 -1.67
C LEU A 27 3.04 10.29 -1.89
N LEU A 28 3.99 10.71 -1.05
CA LEU A 28 4.63 12.02 -1.18
C LEU A 28 5.40 12.15 -2.50
N THR A 29 6.12 11.10 -2.90
CA THR A 29 6.86 11.07 -4.17
C THR A 29 5.89 11.19 -5.36
N MET A 30 4.81 10.41 -5.36
CA MET A 30 3.78 10.46 -6.39
C MET A 30 3.13 11.85 -6.47
N MET A 31 2.74 12.43 -5.34
CA MET A 31 2.14 13.78 -5.32
C MET A 31 3.12 14.83 -5.85
N GLY A 32 4.40 14.76 -5.45
CA GLY A 32 5.44 15.66 -5.95
C GLY A 32 5.61 15.55 -7.46
N LEU A 33 5.69 14.34 -7.99
CA LEU A 33 5.80 14.10 -9.43
C LEU A 33 4.56 14.60 -10.20
N LEU A 34 3.36 14.32 -9.70
CA LEU A 34 2.12 14.77 -10.38
C LEU A 34 1.98 16.30 -10.39
N ILE A 35 2.38 16.99 -9.32
CA ILE A 35 2.27 18.45 -9.22
C ILE A 35 3.39 19.14 -10.01
N PHE A 36 4.65 18.75 -9.79
CA PHE A 36 5.80 19.50 -10.32
C PHE A 36 6.28 19.02 -11.69
N VAL A 37 6.05 17.76 -12.06
CA VAL A 37 6.51 17.19 -13.34
C VAL A 37 5.37 17.13 -14.35
N VAL A 38 4.23 16.55 -13.96
CA VAL A 38 3.06 16.42 -14.86
C VAL A 38 2.25 17.72 -14.93
N GLY A 39 2.30 18.56 -13.89
CA GLY A 39 1.60 19.84 -13.85
C GLY A 39 0.11 19.74 -13.48
N ILE A 40 -0.30 18.68 -12.77
CA ILE A 40 -1.69 18.51 -12.31
C ILE A 40 -2.00 19.54 -11.20
N PRO A 41 -3.18 20.19 -11.23
CA PRO A 41 -3.59 21.13 -10.18
C PRO A 41 -3.55 20.51 -8.79
N LYS A 42 -2.94 21.22 -7.83
CA LYS A 42 -2.78 20.77 -6.44
C LYS A 42 -4.11 20.44 -5.76
N GLU A 43 -5.19 21.13 -6.13
CA GLU A 43 -6.54 20.93 -5.60
C GLU A 43 -7.05 19.52 -5.90
N ILE A 44 -6.72 19.00 -7.10
CA ILE A 44 -7.09 17.65 -7.52
C ILE A 44 -6.18 16.62 -6.82
N VAL A 45 -4.88 16.88 -6.77
CA VAL A 45 -3.91 15.95 -6.18
C VAL A 45 -4.18 15.74 -4.69
N TYR A 46 -4.32 16.82 -3.92
CA TYR A 46 -4.61 16.72 -2.49
C TYR A 46 -6.06 16.37 -2.20
N GLY A 47 -7.02 16.89 -2.97
CA GLY A 47 -8.45 16.71 -2.70
C GLY A 47 -9.03 15.37 -3.16
N ARG A 48 -8.43 14.72 -4.18
CA ARG A 48 -8.94 13.47 -4.75
C ARG A 48 -7.90 12.35 -4.75
N ILE A 49 -6.68 12.62 -5.22
CA ILE A 49 -5.69 11.55 -5.43
C ILE A 49 -5.15 11.04 -4.09
N ALA A 50 -4.74 11.93 -3.19
CA ALA A 50 -4.23 11.56 -1.87
C ALA A 50 -5.24 10.77 -1.01
N PRO A 51 -6.51 11.21 -0.85
CA PRO A 51 -7.50 10.42 -0.11
C PRO A 51 -7.87 9.12 -0.81
N ALA A 52 -7.95 9.10 -2.14
CA ALA A 52 -8.19 7.86 -2.90
C ALA A 52 -7.06 6.84 -2.69
N PHE A 53 -5.81 7.29 -2.67
CA PHE A 53 -4.66 6.45 -2.39
C PHE A 53 -4.73 5.84 -0.98
N GLY A 54 -5.02 6.66 0.04
CA GLY A 54 -5.17 6.18 1.41
C GLY A 54 -6.26 5.11 1.53
N LEU A 55 -7.41 5.34 0.89
CA LEU A 55 -8.51 4.38 0.85
C LEU A 55 -8.14 3.10 0.09
N ALA A 56 -7.42 3.22 -1.04
CA ALA A 56 -6.95 2.06 -1.80
C ALA A 56 -5.99 1.19 -0.99
N VAL A 57 -5.05 1.79 -0.24
CA VAL A 57 -4.13 1.06 0.65
C VAL A 57 -4.89 0.35 1.77
N LEU A 58 -5.90 1.00 2.36
CA LEU A 58 -6.74 0.41 3.40
C LEU A 58 -7.52 -0.79 2.86
N VAL A 59 -8.20 -0.64 1.73
CA VAL A 59 -8.97 -1.71 1.08
C VAL A 59 -8.04 -2.87 0.69
N ALA A 60 -6.89 -2.58 0.10
CA ALA A 60 -5.90 -3.61 -0.23
C ALA A 60 -5.43 -4.38 1.01
N SER A 61 -5.10 -3.68 2.11
CA SER A 61 -4.67 -4.30 3.36
C SER A 61 -5.74 -5.23 3.95
N LEU A 62 -7.01 -4.84 3.88
CA LEU A 62 -8.13 -5.69 4.30
C LEU A 62 -8.26 -6.94 3.43
N CYS A 63 -8.18 -6.78 2.10
CA CYS A 63 -8.22 -7.89 1.16
C CYS A 63 -7.07 -8.89 1.39
N TYR A 64 -5.83 -8.41 1.54
CA TYR A 64 -4.68 -9.27 1.81
C TYR A 64 -4.78 -9.97 3.16
N THR A 65 -5.30 -9.28 4.18
CA THR A 65 -5.58 -9.90 5.48
C THR A 65 -6.60 -11.02 5.33
N TRP A 66 -7.68 -10.78 4.59
CA TRP A 66 -8.68 -11.81 4.29
C TRP A 66 -8.05 -13.01 3.55
N PHE A 67 -7.24 -12.76 2.52
CA PHE A 67 -6.56 -13.82 1.78
C PHE A 67 -5.58 -14.62 2.66
N GLY A 68 -4.84 -13.95 3.55
CA GLY A 68 -4.01 -14.60 4.55
C GLY A 68 -4.82 -15.52 5.47
N LEU A 69 -5.98 -15.05 5.95
CA LEU A 69 -6.89 -15.87 6.77
C LEU A 69 -7.44 -17.07 6.01
N GLN A 70 -7.82 -16.91 4.74
CA GLN A 70 -8.27 -18.03 3.91
C GLN A 70 -7.16 -19.06 3.69
N MET A 71 -5.93 -18.61 3.41
CA MET A 71 -4.79 -19.49 3.21
C MET A 71 -4.42 -20.25 4.50
N ALA A 72 -4.44 -19.58 5.65
CA ALA A 72 -4.20 -20.21 6.95
C ALA A 72 -5.25 -21.31 7.24
N ARG A 73 -6.53 -21.04 6.90
CA ARG A 73 -7.62 -22.02 7.04
C ARG A 73 -7.46 -23.22 6.09
N ALA A 74 -7.07 -22.97 4.85
CA ALA A 74 -6.91 -24.03 3.84
C ALA A 74 -5.71 -24.94 4.10
N THR A 75 -4.60 -24.38 4.58
CA THR A 75 -3.34 -25.12 4.80
C THR A 75 -3.16 -25.64 6.22
N GLY A 76 -3.98 -25.17 7.17
CA GLY A 76 -3.83 -25.50 8.60
C GLY A 76 -2.57 -24.92 9.25
N ARG A 77 -1.86 -24.03 8.54
CA ARG A 77 -0.59 -23.44 8.95
C ARG A 77 -0.79 -22.21 9.83
N THR A 78 0.10 -22.04 10.80
CA THR A 78 0.11 -20.89 11.73
C THR A 78 1.20 -19.87 11.41
N ASP A 79 2.04 -20.12 10.39
CA ASP A 79 3.12 -19.26 9.89
C ASP A 79 2.70 -18.37 8.71
N VAL A 80 1.40 -18.26 8.44
CA VAL A 80 0.88 -17.46 7.32
C VAL A 80 0.94 -15.97 7.64
N THR A 81 1.71 -15.23 6.83
CA THR A 81 1.82 -13.77 6.90
C THR A 81 1.12 -13.15 5.69
N ALA A 82 0.31 -12.12 5.92
CA ALA A 82 -0.30 -11.36 4.83
C ALA A 82 0.76 -10.56 4.07
N LEU A 83 0.64 -10.48 2.74
CA LEU A 83 1.54 -9.71 1.92
C LEU A 83 1.39 -8.20 2.23
N PRO A 84 2.48 -7.45 2.45
CA PRO A 84 2.39 -6.01 2.59
C PRO A 84 1.92 -5.36 1.27
N SER A 85 0.88 -4.54 1.35
CA SER A 85 0.36 -3.80 0.18
C SER A 85 0.92 -2.38 0.13
N GLY A 86 1.52 -2.03 -1.00
CA GLY A 86 2.00 -0.69 -1.30
C GLY A 86 2.41 -0.55 -2.77
N PRO A 87 2.29 0.63 -3.38
CA PRO A 87 2.86 0.88 -4.70
C PRO A 87 4.38 0.87 -4.59
N SER A 88 5.06 0.49 -5.68
CA SER A 88 6.53 0.49 -5.73
C SER A 88 7.02 1.81 -6.33
N ALA A 89 8.17 2.31 -5.86
CA ALA A 89 8.76 3.51 -6.44
C ALA A 89 8.97 3.36 -7.97
N PRO A 90 9.51 2.24 -8.50
CA PRO A 90 9.65 2.07 -9.95
C PRO A 90 8.33 2.22 -10.71
N SER A 91 7.22 1.68 -10.19
CA SER A 91 5.93 1.80 -10.88
C SER A 91 5.43 3.24 -10.93
N ILE A 92 5.63 4.02 -9.86
CA ILE A 92 5.27 5.44 -9.82
C ILE A 92 6.08 6.23 -10.86
N PHE A 93 7.40 5.98 -10.95
CA PHE A 93 8.25 6.62 -11.94
C PHE A 93 7.88 6.21 -13.37
N THR A 94 7.64 4.93 -13.63
CA THR A 94 7.21 4.45 -14.95
C THR A 94 5.89 5.08 -15.37
N VAL A 95 4.88 5.12 -14.50
CA VAL A 95 3.59 5.73 -14.86
C VAL A 95 3.74 7.24 -15.10
N THR A 96 4.52 7.93 -14.28
CA THR A 96 4.70 9.38 -14.42
C THR A 96 5.44 9.73 -15.72
N PHE A 97 6.61 9.13 -15.95
CA PHE A 97 7.49 9.53 -17.04
C PHE A 97 7.20 8.82 -18.36
N LEU A 98 6.76 7.57 -18.31
CA LEU A 98 6.59 6.74 -19.50
C LEU A 98 5.16 6.74 -20.03
N VAL A 99 4.17 6.98 -19.16
CA VAL A 99 2.74 6.92 -19.53
C VAL A 99 2.10 8.30 -19.57
N LEU A 100 2.32 9.15 -18.56
CA LEU A 100 1.68 10.46 -18.46
C LEU A 100 2.41 11.56 -19.24
N MET A 101 3.74 11.50 -19.32
CA MET A 101 4.50 12.41 -20.17
C MET A 101 4.60 11.85 -21.59
N PRO A 102 4.50 12.71 -22.62
CA PRO A 102 4.90 12.33 -23.96
C PRO A 102 6.41 12.03 -23.94
N VAL A 103 6.77 10.85 -24.46
CA VAL A 103 8.15 10.42 -24.67
C VAL A 103 8.79 11.24 -25.79
#